data_AF-A0A956Y3U7-F1
#
_entry.id   AF-A0A956Y3U7-F1
#
_cell.length_a   1.000
_cell.length_b   1.000
_cell.length_c   1.000
_cell.angle_alpha   90.00
_cell.angle_beta   90.00
_cell.angle_gamma   90.00
#
_symmetry.space_group_name_H-M   'P 1'
#
loop_
_entity.id
_entity.type
_entity.pdbx_description
1 polymer ?
#
loop_
_entity_poly.entity_id
_entity_poly.type
_entity_poly.pdbx_seq_one_letter_code
_entity_poly.pdbx_strand_id
1 'polypeptide(L)'
;MVKRRSIWLISGFLTLLIVGIVSAQAQSCPEIVQRAYVSVDEHCSDTERNEACYGNLALEAEAKVDVNVFNFSSVGDIESVASIDSMHLFDLDEEEGVWGVALMRLQANLPDTLPGQNAV
;
A
#
# COMPACT_ATOMS: atom_id res chain seq x y z
N MET A 1 49.27 23.42 -13.97
CA MET A 1 48.45 24.58 -14.42
C MET A 1 47.21 24.04 -15.14
N VAL A 2 46.09 23.90 -14.42
CA VAL A 2 44.81 23.53 -15.04
C VAL A 2 44.33 24.74 -15.83
N LYS A 3 44.17 24.63 -17.16
CA LYS A 3 43.72 25.74 -18.01
C LYS A 3 42.32 26.15 -17.59
N ARG A 4 42.06 27.45 -17.57
CA ARG A 4 40.76 28.08 -17.24
C ARG A 4 39.56 27.46 -17.99
N ARG A 5 39.77 26.95 -19.22
CA ARG A 5 38.79 26.16 -20.00
C ARG A 5 38.50 24.77 -19.41
N SER A 6 39.50 24.07 -18.89
CA SER A 6 39.31 22.77 -18.21
C SER A 6 38.57 22.91 -16.88
N ILE A 7 38.76 24.03 -16.15
CA ILE A 7 38.02 24.30 -14.90
C ILE A 7 36.52 24.49 -15.19
N TRP A 8 36.17 25.21 -16.25
CA TRP A 8 34.77 25.39 -16.67
C TRP A 8 34.12 24.08 -17.13
N LEU A 9 34.85 23.24 -17.86
CA LEU A 9 34.34 21.93 -18.30
C LEU A 9 34.14 20.97 -17.13
N ILE A 10 35.08 20.92 -16.19
CA ILE A 10 34.97 20.08 -14.99
C ILE A 10 33.84 20.59 -14.09
N SER A 11 33.72 21.90 -13.92
CA SER A 11 32.62 22.49 -13.14
C SER A 11 31.26 22.19 -13.79
N GLY A 12 31.12 22.34 -15.11
CA GLY A 12 29.87 22.05 -15.81
C GLY A 12 29.49 20.57 -15.72
N PHE A 13 30.47 19.66 -15.84
CA PHE A 13 30.26 18.22 -15.70
C PHE A 13 29.88 17.82 -14.26
N LEU A 14 30.53 18.43 -13.27
CA LEU A 14 30.23 18.20 -11.85
C LEU A 14 28.82 18.68 -11.48
N THR A 15 28.38 19.83 -12.00
CA THR A 15 27.01 20.32 -11.77
C THR A 15 25.97 19.40 -12.41
N LEU A 16 26.26 18.80 -13.57
CA LEU A 16 25.34 17.88 -14.25
C LEU A 16 25.12 16.58 -13.46
N LEU A 17 26.17 16.06 -12.81
CA LEU A 17 26.10 14.87 -11.95
C LEU A 17 25.27 15.09 -10.69
N ILE A 18 25.28 16.30 -10.13
CA ILE A 18 24.56 16.64 -8.90
C ILE A 18 23.06 16.84 -9.16
N VAL A 19 22.63 17.18 -10.38
CA VAL A 19 21.19 17.31 -10.68
C VAL A 19 20.50 15.94 -10.77
N GLY A 20 21.19 14.91 -11.25
CA GLY A 20 20.61 13.56 -11.44
C GLY A 20 20.24 12.84 -10.13
N ILE A 21 20.93 13.13 -9.02
CA ILE A 21 20.71 12.44 -7.74
C ILE A 21 19.54 13.00 -6.91
N VAL A 22 19.08 14.23 -7.19
CA VAL A 22 18.00 14.89 -6.43
C VAL A 22 16.64 14.40 -6.92
N SER A 23 16.51 14.12 -8.22
CA SER A 23 15.26 13.65 -8.82
C SER A 23 14.84 12.24 -8.36
N ALA A 24 15.75 11.45 -7.77
CA ALA A 24 15.44 10.09 -7.27
C ALA A 24 14.76 10.08 -5.89
N GLN A 25 14.79 11.19 -5.14
CA GLN A 25 14.29 11.23 -3.76
C GLN A 25 12.81 11.63 -3.67
N ALA A 26 12.21 12.11 -4.76
CA ALA A 26 10.85 12.66 -4.76
C ALA A 26 9.75 11.65 -5.12
N GLN A 27 10.08 10.35 -5.23
CA GLN A 27 9.19 9.31 -5.77
C GLN A 27 8.79 8.21 -4.79
N SER A 28 9.15 8.31 -3.50
CA SER A 28 8.89 7.24 -2.53
C SER A 28 7.39 6.98 -2.28
N CYS A 29 6.58 8.02 -2.08
CA CYS A 29 5.16 7.81 -1.74
C CYS A 29 4.33 7.15 -2.86
N PRO A 30 4.43 7.56 -4.15
CA PRO A 30 3.72 6.89 -5.24
C PRO A 30 4.13 5.43 -5.42
N GLU A 31 5.41 5.10 -5.19
CA GLU A 31 5.92 3.74 -5.34
C GLU A 31 5.34 2.77 -4.30
N ILE A 32 5.23 3.21 -3.04
CA ILE A 32 4.66 2.38 -1.96
C ILE A 32 3.19 2.07 -2.24
N VAL A 33 2.43 3.07 -2.65
CA VAL A 33 1.02 2.89 -3.05
C VAL A 33 0.92 1.92 -4.23
N GLN A 34 1.80 2.05 -5.23
CA GLN A 34 1.85 1.12 -6.36
C GLN A 34 2.17 -0.31 -5.92
N ARG A 35 3.09 -0.51 -4.97
CA ARG A 35 3.39 -1.83 -4.39
C ARG A 35 2.19 -2.41 -3.65
N ALA A 36 1.47 -1.59 -2.88
CA ALA A 36 0.24 -2.01 -2.22
C ALA A 36 -0.83 -2.47 -3.22
N TYR A 37 -1.02 -1.72 -4.31
CA TYR A 37 -1.94 -2.11 -5.38
C TYR A 37 -1.54 -3.43 -6.05
N VAL A 38 -0.27 -3.60 -6.41
CA VAL A 38 0.22 -4.85 -7.02
C VAL A 38 0.03 -6.03 -6.07
N SER A 39 0.37 -5.87 -4.80
CA SER A 39 0.18 -6.91 -3.78
C SER A 39 -1.28 -7.35 -3.68
N VAL A 40 -2.21 -6.40 -3.66
CA VAL A 40 -3.65 -6.69 -3.61
C VAL A 40 -4.15 -7.33 -4.91
N ASP A 41 -3.70 -6.87 -6.07
CA ASP A 41 -4.08 -7.44 -7.37
C ASP A 41 -3.63 -8.91 -7.50
N GLU A 42 -2.42 -9.20 -7.04
CA GLU A 42 -1.84 -10.56 -7.08
C GLU A 42 -2.52 -11.52 -6.10
N HIS A 43 -2.81 -11.10 -4.88
CA HIS A 43 -3.23 -12.01 -3.80
C HIS A 43 -4.74 -11.99 -3.51
N CYS A 44 -5.45 -10.94 -3.92
CA CYS A 44 -6.84 -10.73 -3.52
C CYS A 44 -7.83 -10.69 -4.69
N SER A 45 -7.43 -11.15 -5.88
CA SER A 45 -8.27 -11.16 -7.08
C SER A 45 -9.58 -11.95 -6.93
N ASP A 46 -9.57 -12.99 -6.10
CA ASP A 46 -10.73 -13.86 -5.83
C ASP A 46 -11.69 -13.29 -4.76
N THR A 47 -11.40 -12.13 -4.16
CA THR A 47 -12.27 -11.53 -3.12
C THR A 47 -13.68 -11.27 -3.70
N GLU A 48 -14.71 -11.82 -3.05
CA GLU A 48 -16.10 -11.65 -3.44
C GLU A 48 -16.81 -10.55 -2.63
N ARG A 49 -18.14 -10.46 -2.75
CA ARG A 49 -18.95 -9.46 -2.06
C ARG A 49 -19.02 -9.74 -0.56
N ASN A 50 -18.82 -8.71 0.24
CA ASN A 50 -18.79 -8.69 1.70
C ASN A 50 -17.66 -9.54 2.30
N GLU A 51 -16.57 -9.68 1.56
CA GLU A 51 -15.35 -10.33 2.02
C GLU A 51 -14.20 -9.32 2.16
N ALA A 52 -13.27 -9.70 3.02
CA ALA A 52 -11.99 -9.05 3.22
C ALA A 52 -10.89 -10.03 2.84
N CYS A 53 -9.83 -9.52 2.21
CA CYS A 53 -8.63 -10.27 1.88
C CYS A 53 -7.41 -9.65 2.57
N TYR A 54 -6.57 -10.52 3.13
CA TYR A 54 -5.29 -10.18 3.74
C TYR A 54 -4.26 -9.85 2.64
N GLY A 55 -3.98 -8.57 2.41
CA GLY A 55 -3.27 -8.11 1.21
C GLY A 55 -1.75 -7.97 1.35
N ASN A 56 -1.20 -7.79 2.56
CA ASN A 56 0.25 -7.77 2.79
C ASN A 56 0.62 -8.09 4.24
N LEU A 57 1.90 -8.44 4.45
CA LEU A 57 2.53 -8.92 5.67
C LEU A 57 2.66 -7.81 6.72
N ALA A 58 1.54 -7.43 7.33
CA ALA A 58 1.43 -6.88 8.69
C ALA A 58 -0.01 -6.42 8.95
N LEU A 59 -0.86 -7.38 9.31
CA LEU A 59 -2.23 -7.14 9.74
C LEU A 59 -2.58 -8.07 10.89
N GLU A 60 -3.30 -7.54 11.86
CA GLU A 60 -3.95 -8.28 12.94
C GLU A 60 -5.47 -8.17 12.79
N ALA A 61 -6.19 -9.28 12.98
CA ALA A 61 -7.64 -9.27 13.00
C ALA A 61 -8.16 -10.20 14.10
N GLU A 62 -9.26 -9.78 14.72
CA GLU A 62 -9.96 -10.56 15.73
C GLU A 62 -11.30 -11.03 15.19
N ALA A 63 -11.64 -12.28 15.48
CA ALA A 63 -12.93 -12.86 15.12
C ALA A 63 -14.02 -12.39 16.10
N LYS A 64 -15.27 -12.35 15.62
CA LYS A 64 -16.43 -12.19 16.52
C LYS A 64 -16.59 -13.40 17.44
N VAL A 65 -17.19 -13.16 18.61
CA VAL A 65 -17.41 -14.15 19.68
C VAL A 65 -18.08 -15.44 19.18
N ASP A 66 -18.95 -15.35 18.18
CA ASP A 66 -19.75 -16.48 17.68
C ASP A 66 -19.12 -17.21 16.48
N VAL A 67 -17.89 -16.84 16.09
CA VAL A 67 -17.16 -17.41 14.96
C VAL A 67 -16.26 -18.56 15.44
N ASN A 68 -16.61 -19.79 15.06
CA ASN A 68 -15.87 -20.99 15.49
C ASN A 68 -14.61 -21.27 14.65
N VAL A 69 -14.56 -20.75 13.42
CA VAL A 69 -13.45 -20.92 12.47
C VAL A 69 -13.16 -19.56 11.86
N PHE A 70 -11.93 -19.09 12.05
CA PHE A 70 -11.46 -17.81 11.54
C PHE A 70 -10.03 -17.97 11.04
N ASN A 71 -9.83 -17.88 9.74
CA ASN A 71 -8.52 -18.06 9.09
C ASN A 71 -8.18 -16.76 8.34
N PHE A 72 -7.62 -15.80 9.07
CA PHE A 72 -7.23 -14.50 8.54
C PHE A 72 -5.87 -14.06 9.11
N SER A 73 -4.82 -14.79 8.73
CA SER A 73 -3.49 -14.67 9.34
C SER A 73 -2.34 -14.63 8.33
N SER A 74 -2.62 -14.92 7.06
CA SER A 74 -1.62 -15.03 6.00
C SER A 74 -2.08 -14.29 4.75
N VAL A 75 -1.11 -13.82 3.95
CA VAL A 75 -1.39 -13.13 2.69
C VAL A 75 -2.21 -14.02 1.75
N GLY A 76 -3.29 -13.45 1.21
CA GLY A 76 -4.26 -14.15 0.36
C GLY A 76 -5.39 -14.84 1.13
N ASP A 77 -5.37 -14.87 2.47
CA ASP A 77 -6.52 -15.33 3.25
C ASP A 77 -7.72 -14.43 2.97
N ILE A 78 -8.87 -15.05 2.70
CA ILE A 78 -10.15 -14.37 2.47
C ILE A 78 -11.12 -14.79 3.56
N GLU A 79 -11.73 -13.82 4.21
CA GLU A 79 -12.76 -14.04 5.23
C GLU A 79 -13.98 -13.15 5.03
N SER A 80 -15.12 -13.65 5.51
CA SER A 80 -16.34 -12.85 5.58
C SER A 80 -16.13 -11.66 6.50
N VAL A 81 -16.45 -10.46 6.03
CA VAL A 81 -16.37 -9.23 6.84
C VAL A 81 -17.29 -9.32 8.07
N ALA A 82 -18.39 -10.08 7.96
CA ALA A 82 -19.29 -10.30 9.09
C ALA A 82 -18.66 -11.16 10.21
N SER A 83 -17.61 -11.92 9.91
CA SER A 83 -16.87 -12.73 10.89
C SER A 83 -15.79 -11.92 11.62
N ILE A 84 -15.36 -10.80 11.06
CA ILE A 84 -14.32 -9.92 11.61
C ILE A 84 -14.95 -8.98 12.64
N ASP A 85 -14.35 -8.90 13.82
CA ASP A 85 -14.73 -7.94 14.86
C ASP A 85 -13.89 -6.67 14.81
N SER A 86 -12.57 -6.86 14.79
CA SER A 86 -11.59 -5.78 14.71
C SER A 86 -10.50 -6.15 13.68
N MET A 87 -9.95 -5.14 13.02
CA MET A 87 -8.83 -5.30 12.08
C MET A 87 -7.89 -4.10 12.24
N HIS A 88 -6.62 -4.38 12.50
CA HIS A 88 -5.57 -3.40 12.68
C HIS A 88 -4.49 -3.62 11.61
N LEU A 89 -4.29 -2.59 10.77
CA LEU A 89 -3.19 -2.55 9.81
C LEU A 89 -1.99 -1.90 10.48
N PHE A 90 -0.81 -2.48 10.31
CA PHE A 90 0.40 -1.85 10.81
C PHE A 90 0.78 -0.65 9.92
N ASP A 91 1.32 0.36 10.58
CA ASP A 91 1.87 1.54 9.93
C ASP A 91 3.01 1.17 8.97
N LEU A 92 3.20 2.02 7.98
CA LEU A 92 4.34 1.93 7.07
C LEU A 92 5.63 2.21 7.83
N ASP A 93 6.51 1.22 7.82
CA ASP A 93 7.93 1.34 8.15
C ASP A 93 8.75 1.05 6.88
N GLU A 94 9.29 2.11 6.28
CA GLU A 94 10.10 1.99 5.06
C GLU A 94 11.49 1.37 5.32
N GLU A 95 12.02 1.51 6.53
CA GLU A 95 13.35 0.99 6.89
C GLU A 95 13.29 -0.53 7.09
N GLU A 96 12.27 -1.00 7.79
CA GLU A 96 12.04 -2.43 8.05
C GLU A 96 11.22 -3.12 6.95
N GLY A 97 10.63 -2.34 6.03
CA GLY A 97 9.81 -2.85 4.93
C GLY A 97 8.45 -3.42 5.39
N VAL A 98 7.96 -2.98 6.54
CA VAL A 98 6.71 -3.46 7.18
C VAL A 98 5.57 -2.51 6.83
N TRP A 99 4.45 -3.05 6.37
CA TRP A 99 3.24 -2.27 6.09
C TRP A 99 2.03 -3.19 5.95
N GLY A 100 0.87 -2.76 6.45
CA GLY A 100 -0.38 -3.51 6.32
C GLY A 100 -1.25 -3.00 5.18
N VAL A 101 -1.83 -3.91 4.40
CA VAL A 101 -2.97 -3.60 3.51
C VAL A 101 -3.97 -4.74 3.51
N ALA A 102 -5.26 -4.39 3.39
CA ALA A 102 -6.34 -5.34 3.16
C ALA A 102 -7.25 -4.82 2.04
N LEU A 103 -7.79 -5.74 1.23
CA LEU A 103 -8.85 -5.43 0.28
C LEU A 103 -10.19 -5.82 0.87
N MET A 104 -11.17 -4.92 0.84
CA MET A 104 -12.54 -5.24 1.24
C MET A 104 -13.51 -4.87 0.13
N ARG A 105 -14.43 -5.78 -0.19
CA ARG A 105 -15.47 -5.53 -1.20
C ARG A 105 -16.82 -5.45 -0.53
N LEU A 106 -17.13 -4.27 0.03
CA LEU A 106 -18.31 -4.09 0.87
C LEU A 106 -19.52 -3.61 0.09
N GLN A 107 -20.69 -4.18 0.39
CA GLN A 107 -21.96 -3.52 0.11
C GLN A 107 -22.38 -2.71 1.34
N ALA A 108 -21.80 -1.53 1.49
CA ALA A 108 -22.19 -0.60 2.55
C ALA A 108 -23.53 0.07 2.21
N ASN A 109 -24.38 0.26 3.21
CA ASN A 109 -25.46 1.23 3.13
C ASN A 109 -24.93 2.54 3.68
N LEU A 110 -24.73 3.52 2.81
CA LEU A 110 -24.15 4.80 3.17
C LEU A 110 -25.28 5.83 3.32
N PRO A 111 -25.56 6.30 4.54
CA PRO A 111 -26.58 7.32 4.75
C PRO A 111 -26.22 8.57 3.94
N ASP A 112 -27.25 9.27 3.47
CA ASP A 112 -27.11 10.53 2.71
C ASP A 112 -26.38 10.42 1.36
N THR A 113 -26.30 9.22 0.77
CA THR A 113 -25.85 9.02 -0.62
C THR A 113 -26.99 8.57 -1.52
N LEU A 114 -27.09 9.15 -2.72
CA LEU A 114 -28.04 8.69 -3.73
C LEU A 114 -27.46 7.46 -4.45
N PRO A 115 -28.28 6.46 -4.83
CA PRO A 115 -27.83 5.35 -5.65
C PRO A 115 -27.09 5.84 -6.90
N GLY A 116 -25.84 5.42 -7.08
CA GLY A 116 -24.98 5.84 -8.20
C GLY A 116 -23.97 6.96 -7.89
N GLN A 117 -23.89 7.44 -6.65
CA GLN A 117 -22.76 8.27 -6.20
C GLN A 117 -21.72 7.40 -5.50
N ASN A 118 -20.46 7.51 -5.91
CA ASN A 118 -19.34 7.01 -5.11
C ASN A 118 -19.30 7.85 -3.84
N ALA A 119 -19.42 7.21 -2.68
CA ALA A 119 -19.14 7.88 -1.44
C ALA A 119 -17.64 8.16 -1.38
N VAL A 120 -17.31 9.44 -1.22
CA VAL A 120 -15.95 9.93 -0.94
C VAL A 120 -15.83 10.21 0.55
#